data_AF-A0A7X8M9N5-F1
#
_entry.id   AF-A0A7X8M9N5-F1
#
_cell.length_a   1.000
_cell.length_b   1.000
_cell.length_c   1.000
_cell.angle_alpha   90.00
_cell.angle_beta   90.00
_cell.angle_gamma   90.00
#
_symmetry.space_group_name_H-M   'P 1'
#
loop_
_entity.id
_entity.type
_entity.pdbx_description
1 polymer ?
#
loop_
_entity_poly.entity_id
_entity_poly.type
_entity_poly.pdbx_seq_one_letter_code
_entity_poly.pdbx_strand_id
1 'polypeptide(L)' 'METIALEKLFRHQFNETPDRINPLKGDASDRRIYRMQNAHRSAIGIAGDHRAENEAFIYFSQHFASYHL' A
#
# COMPACT_ATOMS: atom_id res chain seq x y z
N MET A 1 -10.71 -6.22 -8.66
CA MET A 1 -10.99 -4.78 -8.82
C MET A 1 -9.98 -3.92 -8.06
N GLU A 2 -9.60 -4.30 -6.85
CA GLU A 2 -8.68 -3.51 -6.00
C GLU A 2 -7.28 -3.33 -6.59
N THR A 3 -6.71 -4.39 -7.18
CA THR A 3 -5.40 -4.31 -7.84
C THR A 3 -5.35 -3.28 -8.97
N ILE A 4 -6.46 -3.02 -9.66
CA ILE A 4 -6.57 -1.97 -10.69
C ILE A 4 -6.52 -0.58 -10.05
N ALA A 5 -7.19 -0.39 -8.91
CA ALA A 5 -7.13 0.87 -8.17
C ALA A 5 -5.72 1.10 -7.61
N LEU A 6 -5.08 0.06 -7.08
CA LEU A 6 -3.70 0.10 -6.60
C LEU A 6 -2.70 0.40 -7.72
N GLU A 7 -2.85 -0.20 -8.90
CA GLU A 7 -2.03 0.12 -10.07
C GLU A 7 -2.17 1.58 -10.49
N LYS A 8 -3.40 2.11 -10.51
CA LYS A 8 -3.67 3.53 -10.80
C LYS A 8 -3.01 4.45 -9.77
N LEU A 9 -3.08 4.10 -8.48
CA LEU A 9 -2.42 4.86 -7.40
C LEU A 9 -0.89 4.82 -7.55
N PHE A 10 -0.32 3.66 -7.88
CA PHE A 10 1.11 3.54 -8.10
C PHE A 10 1.58 4.42 -9.27
N ARG A 11 0.85 4.40 -10.39
CA ARG A 11 1.10 5.27 -11.55
C ARG A 11 0.98 6.73 -11.20
N HIS A 12 -0.06 7.12 -10.47
CA HIS A 12 -0.24 8.50 -10.04
C HIS A 12 0.91 8.97 -9.14
N GLN A 13 1.37 8.14 -8.21
CA GLN A 13 2.38 8.50 -7.22
C GLN A 13 3.80 8.53 -7.81
N PHE A 14 4.15 7.59 -8.68
CA PHE A 14 5.52 7.40 -9.14
C PHE A 14 5.72 7.73 -10.63
N ASN A 15 4.63 7.91 -11.39
CA ASN A 15 4.66 7.98 -12.86
C ASN A 15 5.31 6.74 -13.51
N GLU A 16 5.19 5.60 -12.83
CA GLU A 16 5.76 4.30 -13.21
C GLU A 16 4.67 3.21 -13.12
N THR A 17 4.88 2.05 -13.74
CA THR A 17 3.95 0.90 -13.61
C THR A 17 4.57 -0.18 -12.74
N PRO A 18 3.81 -0.83 -11.84
CA PRO A 18 4.31 -2.00 -11.12
C PRO A 18 4.38 -3.22 -12.04
N ASP A 19 5.48 -3.96 -12.01
CA ASP A 19 5.63 -5.24 -12.71
C ASP A 19 4.89 -6.36 -11.96
N ARG A 20 4.76 -6.24 -10.64
CA ARG A 20 4.11 -7.22 -9.76
C ARG A 20 3.29 -6.55 -8.67
N ILE A 21 2.13 -7.12 -8.38
CA ILE A 21 1.24 -6.75 -7.27
C ILE A 21 0.91 -8.03 -6.51
N ASN A 22 1.65 -8.30 -5.44
CA ASN A 22 1.54 -9.56 -4.69
C ASN A 22 0.79 -9.30 -3.38
N PRO A 23 -0.23 -10.10 -3.03
CA PRO A 23 -0.85 -10.01 -1.72
C PRO A 23 0.20 -10.38 -0.65
N LEU A 24 0.26 -9.58 0.41
CA LEU A 24 0.97 -9.93 1.63
C LEU A 24 -0.01 -10.61 2.58
N LYS A 25 0.47 -11.58 3.36
CA LYS A 25 -0.35 -12.27 4.35
C LYS A 25 -0.81 -11.22 5.38
N GLY A 26 -2.11 -10.92 5.38
CA GLY A 26 -2.71 -10.04 6.39
C GLY A 26 -2.64 -10.68 7.77
N ASP A 27 -2.51 -9.84 8.80
CA ASP A 27 -3.01 -10.19 10.12
C ASP A 27 -4.55 -10.20 10.10
N ALA A 28 -5.20 -10.51 11.22
CA ALA A 28 -6.64 -10.78 11.31
C ALA A 28 -7.57 -9.55 11.07
N SER A 29 -7.16 -8.61 10.20
CA SER A 29 -7.89 -7.42 9.75
C SER A 29 -8.60 -7.68 8.43
N ASP A 30 -9.73 -7.00 8.20
CA ASP A 30 -10.43 -6.99 6.90
C ASP A 30 -9.64 -6.28 5.78
N ARG A 31 -8.51 -5.63 6.12
CA ARG A 31 -7.63 -4.94 5.17
C ARG A 31 -6.80 -5.93 4.37
N ARG A 32 -6.78 -5.74 3.06
CA ARG A 32 -5.94 -6.48 2.13
C ARG A 32 -4.69 -5.67 1.84
N ILE A 33 -3.53 -6.24 2.16
CA ILE A 33 -2.22 -5.62 1.99
C ILE A 33 -1.54 -6.20 0.76
N TYR A 34 -0.96 -5.35 -0.08
CA TYR A 34 -0.26 -5.74 -1.29
C TYR A 34 1.14 -5.13 -1.34
N ARG A 35 2.10 -5.91 -1.80
CA ARG A 35 3.43 -5.45 -2.21
C ARG A 35 3.40 -5.15 -3.71
N MET A 36 3.59 -3.89 -4.07
CA MET A 36 3.70 -3.42 -5.45
C MET A 36 5.17 -3.15 -5.77
N GLN A 37 5.69 -3.70 -6.85
CA GLN A 37 7.12 -3.60 -7.19
C GLN A 37 7.35 -3.47 -8.68
N ASN A 38 8.38 -2.70 -9.04
CA ASN A 38 9.05 -2.73 -10.33
C ASN A 38 10.56 -2.65 -10.13
N ALA A 39 11.32 -2.43 -11.21
CA ALA A 39 12.78 -2.30 -11.15
C ALA A 39 13.30 -1.17 -10.24
N HIS A 40 12.53 -0.11 -9.99
CA HIS A 40 12.98 1.10 -9.30
C HIS A 40 12.31 1.34 -7.96
N ARG A 41 11.15 0.71 -7.71
CA ARG A 41 10.24 1.04 -6.61
C ARG A 41 9.74 -0.22 -5.92
N SER A 42 9.56 -0.08 -4.61
CA SER A 42 8.74 -0.98 -3.80
C SER A 42 7.79 -0.14 -2.96
N ALA A 43 6.50 -0.45 -3.02
CA ALA A 43 5.47 0.23 -2.27
C ALA A 43 4.49 -0.78 -1.63
N ILE A 44 3.86 -0.36 -0.54
CA ILE A 44 2.75 -1.08 0.08
C ILE A 44 1.44 -0.43 -0.37
N GLY A 45 0.54 -1.25 -0.92
CA GLY A 45 -0.84 -0.88 -1.20
C GLY A 45 -1.76 -1.45 -0.14
N ILE A 46 -2.66 -0.62 0.39
CA ILE A 46 -3.70 -1.05 1.34
C ILE A 46 -5.05 -0.89 0.65
N ALA A 47 -5.86 -1.94 0.67
CA ALA A 47 -7.25 -1.93 0.21
C ALA A 47 -8.17 -2.38 1.35
N GLY A 48 -9.19 -1.56 1.63
CA GLY A 48 -10.19 -1.84 2.65
C GLY A 48 -11.19 -0.69 2.77
N ASP A 49 -12.39 -1.01 3.24
CA ASP A 49 -13.52 -0.07 3.29
C ASP A 49 -13.50 0.81 4.58
N HIS A 50 -12.64 0.41 5.51
CA HIS A 50 -12.13 1.06 6.73
C HIS A 50 -11.46 2.43 6.59
N ARG A 51 -12.14 3.53 6.25
CA ARG A 51 -11.45 4.85 6.13
C ARG A 51 -10.64 5.24 7.38
N ALA A 52 -11.23 5.13 8.57
CA ALA A 52 -10.53 5.48 9.83
C ALA A 52 -9.29 4.59 10.07
N GLU A 53 -9.36 3.31 9.72
CA GLU A 53 -8.21 2.39 9.81
C GLU A 53 -7.11 2.74 8.81
N ASN A 54 -7.48 3.19 7.61
CA ASN A 54 -6.53 3.63 6.59
C ASN A 54 -5.82 4.92 7.03
N GLU A 55 -6.54 5.88 7.61
CA GLU A 55 -5.97 7.11 8.16
C GLU A 55 -5.02 6.80 9.34
N ALA A 56 -5.41 5.91 10.24
CA ALA A 56 -4.57 5.45 11.34
C ALA A 56 -3.28 4.77 10.82
N PHE A 57 -3.39 3.91 9.81
CA PHE A 57 -2.22 3.27 9.21
C PHE A 57 -1.23 4.28 8.62
N ILE A 58 -1.72 5.30 7.90
CA ILE A 58 -0.87 6.36 7.35
C ILE A 58 -0.19 7.14 8.48
N TYR A 59 -0.95 7.52 9.51
CA TYR A 59 -0.42 8.23 10.67
C TYR A 59 0.71 7.45 11.35
N PHE A 60 0.47 6.17 11.68
CA PHE A 60 1.48 5.32 12.31
C PHE A 60 2.70 5.10 11.41
N SER A 61 2.50 4.88 10.11
CA SER A 61 3.60 4.73 9.15
C SER A 61 4.50 5.98 9.12
N GLN A 62 3.91 7.17 9.09
CA GLN A 62 4.64 8.43 9.12
C GLN A 62 5.32 8.66 10.48
N HIS A 63 4.62 8.36 11.58
CA HIS A 63 5.14 8.48 12.93
C HIS A 63 6.38 7.61 13.12
N PHE A 64 6.30 6.31 12.83
CA PHE A 64 7.44 5.38 12.94
C PHE A 64 8.59 5.77 12.01
N ALA A 65 8.31 6.17 10.77
CA ALA A 65 9.33 6.66 9.86
C ALA A 65 10.08 7.89 10.42
N SER A 66 9.39 8.80 11.12
CA SER A 66 10.03 9.95 11.78
C SER A 66 11.00 9.54 12.90
N TYR A 67 10.81 8.36 13.49
CA TYR A 67 11.73 7.76 14.47
C TYR A 67 12.75 6.80 13.84
N HIS A 68 12.78 6.67 12.50
CA HIS A 68 13.62 5.71 11.78
C HIS A 68 13.34 4.24 12.16
N LEU A 69 12.07 3.94 12.45
CA LEU A 69 11.56 2.59 12.71
C LEU A 69 10.93 1.96 11.46
#